data_AF-A0A2I0NBI1-F1
#
_entry.id   AF-A0A2I0NBI1-F1
#
_cell.length_a   1.000
_cell.length_b   1.000
_cell.length_c   1.000
_cell.angle_alpha   90.00
_cell.angle_beta   90.00
_cell.angle_gamma   90.00
#
_symmetry.space_group_name_H-M   'P 1'
#
loop_
_entity.id
_entity.type
_entity.pdbx_description
1 polymer ?
#
loop_
_entity_poly.entity_id
_entity_poly.type
_entity_poly.pdbx_seq_one_letter_code
_entity_poly.pdbx_strand_id
1 'polypeptide(L)' 'MAEQKSYVKNFKEGEIIFCEYEPGSTFYLIKKGRVKITKISEKYEKTLDVLGEGSLFGEMAIIEQAPRSATAIAETN' A
#
# COMPACT_ATOMS: atom_id res chain seq x y z
N MET A 1 25.89 3.36 -6.03
CA MET A 1 24.56 3.80 -6.50
C MET A 1 23.68 2.56 -6.51
N ALA A 2 22.63 2.51 -5.69
CA ALA A 2 21.76 1.33 -5.63
C ALA A 2 20.88 1.28 -6.88
N GLU A 3 20.83 0.13 -7.53
CA GLU A 3 20.05 -0.11 -8.74
C GLU A 3 18.55 -0.18 -8.35
N GLN A 4 17.77 0.86 -8.67
CA GLN A 4 16.33 0.87 -8.40
C GLN A 4 15.62 -0.04 -9.44
N LYS A 5 15.33 -1.28 -9.06
CA LYS A 5 14.56 -2.21 -9.90
C LYS A 5 13.06 -1.97 -9.72
N SER A 6 12.35 -1.72 -10.83
CA SER A 6 10.89 -1.78 -10.90
C SER A 6 10.47 -3.13 -11.51
N TYR A 7 9.46 -3.76 -10.92
CA TYR A 7 8.84 -4.97 -11.45
C TYR A 7 7.34 -4.93 -11.18
N VAL A 8 6.57 -5.67 -12.00
CA VAL A 8 5.12 -5.77 -11.82
C VAL A 8 4.84 -6.92 -10.84
N LYS A 9 4.03 -6.63 -9.81
CA LYS A 9 3.49 -7.64 -8.89
C LYS A 9 1.98 -7.63 -9.00
N ASN A 10 1.38 -8.81 -9.13
CA ASN A 10 -0.06 -8.99 -9.17
C ASN A 10 -0.54 -9.51 -7.81
N PHE A 11 -1.71 -9.05 -7.38
CA PHE A 11 -2.36 -9.44 -6.14
C PHE A 11 -3.79 -9.88 -6.48
N LYS A 12 -4.31 -10.85 -5.73
CA LYS A 12 -5.71 -11.25 -5.81
C LYS A 12 -6.58 -10.27 -5.03
N GLU A 13 -7.88 -10.23 -5.34
CA GLU A 13 -8.85 -9.51 -4.53
C GLU A 13 -8.76 -9.95 -3.06
N GLY A 14 -8.75 -8.98 -2.15
CA GLY A 14 -8.63 -9.19 -0.71
C GLY A 14 -7.22 -9.52 -0.22
N GLU A 15 -6.23 -9.64 -1.10
CA GLU A 15 -4.86 -9.92 -0.70
C GLU A 15 -4.22 -8.68 -0.06
N ILE A 16 -3.58 -8.88 1.11
CA ILE A 16 -2.85 -7.83 1.80
C ILE A 16 -1.53 -7.57 1.07
N ILE A 17 -1.32 -6.34 0.64
CA ILE A 17 -0.11 -5.90 -0.06
C ILE A 17 1.01 -5.61 0.95
N PHE A 18 0.66 -4.94 2.05
CA PHE A 18 1.48 -4.75 3.25
C PHE A 18 0.58 -4.36 4.44
N CYS A 19 1.07 -4.59 5.66
CA CYS A 19 0.37 -4.19 6.88
C CYS A 19 0.93 -2.89 7.47
N GLU A 20 0.09 -2.18 8.21
CA GLU A 20 0.51 -1.12 9.11
C GLU A 20 1.65 -1.60 10.03
N TYR A 21 2.60 -0.72 10.33
CA TYR A 21 3.81 -0.97 11.13
C TYR A 21 4.85 -1.94 10.54
N GLU A 22 4.63 -2.50 9.35
CA GLU A 22 5.68 -3.24 8.66
C GLU A 22 6.79 -2.29 8.19
N PRO A 23 8.07 -2.72 8.16
CA PRO A 23 9.13 -1.96 7.49
C PRO A 23 8.82 -1.80 5.99
N GLY A 24 8.96 -0.58 5.46
CA GLY A 24 8.66 -0.29 4.05
C GLY A 24 9.80 0.44 3.35
N SER A 25 10.43 -0.19 2.36
CA SER A 25 11.45 0.42 1.49
C SER A 25 11.03 0.53 0.02
N THR A 26 9.76 0.21 -0.27
CA THR A 26 9.17 0.25 -1.62
C THR A 26 7.86 1.01 -1.61
N PHE A 27 7.54 1.65 -2.73
CA PHE A 27 6.20 2.20 -3.00
C PHE A 27 5.64 1.53 -4.26
N TYR A 28 4.35 1.72 -4.49
CA TYR A 28 3.62 1.07 -5.57
C TYR A 28 2.87 2.10 -6.42
N LEU A 29 2.80 1.84 -7.72
CA LEU A 29 1.91 2.52 -8.66
C LEU A 29 0.82 1.53 -9.08
N ILE A 30 -0.44 1.91 -8.96
CA ILE A 30 -1.56 1.05 -9.37
C ILE A 30 -1.66 1.06 -10.90
N LYS A 31 -1.18 0.00 -11.53
CA LYS A 31 -1.30 -0.17 -12.99
C LYS A 31 -2.70 -0.56 -13.42
N LYS A 32 -3.40 -1.36 -12.60
CA LYS A 32 -4.77 -1.84 -12.84
C LYS A 32 -5.45 -2.21 -11.51
N GLY A 33 -6.76 -1.99 -11.40
CA GLY A 33 -7.56 -2.36 -10.23
C GLY A 33 -7.62 -1.26 -9.16
N ARG A 34 -7.99 -1.64 -7.92
CA ARG A 34 -8.09 -0.73 -6.78
C ARG A 34 -7.31 -1.25 -5.58
N VAL A 35 -7.00 -0.34 -4.66
CA VAL A 35 -6.36 -0.67 -3.39
C VAL A 35 -7.07 0.08 -2.27
N LYS A 36 -7.57 -0.65 -1.29
CA LYS A 36 -8.15 -0.09 -0.08
C LYS A 36 -7.05 0.14 0.96
N ILE A 37 -6.99 1.35 1.50
CA ILE A 37 -6.06 1.73 2.56
C ILE A 37 -6.82 1.77 3.88
N THR A 38 -6.36 1.00 4.86
CA THR A 38 -7.02 0.89 6.18
C THR A 38 -6.03 1.10 7.31
N LYS A 39 -6.52 1.55 8.46
CA LYS A 39 -5.71 1.77 9.66
C LYS A 39 -6.44 1.23 10.88
N ILE A 40 -5.72 0.63 11.81
CA ILE A 40 -6.29 0.18 13.08
C ILE A 40 -6.30 1.35 14.06
N SER A 41 -7.47 1.71 14.55
CA SER A 41 -7.64 2.74 15.59
C SER A 41 -8.35 2.15 16.79
N GLU A 42 -7.63 2.03 17.92
CA GLU A 42 -8.04 1.57 19.27
C GLU A 42 -8.83 0.25 19.36
N LYS A 43 -9.92 0.08 18.60
CA LYS A 43 -10.77 -1.12 18.55
C LYS A 43 -11.36 -1.42 17.16
N TYR A 44 -11.16 -0.57 16.17
CA TYR A 44 -11.81 -0.71 14.85
C TYR A 44 -10.83 -0.50 13.71
N GLU A 45 -11.04 -1.25 12.64
CA GLU A 45 -10.42 -0.97 11.36
C GLU A 45 -11.20 0.16 10.67
N LYS A 46 -10.49 1.20 10.28
CA LYS A 46 -11.05 2.33 9.54
C LYS A 46 -10.46 2.35 8.13
N THR A 47 -11.32 2.37 7.12
CA THR A 47 -10.92 2.72 5.75
C THR A 47 -10.54 4.20 5.70
N LEU A 48 -9.31 4.47 5.28
CA LEU A 48 -8.81 5.81 5.05
C LEU A 48 -9.13 6.28 3.63
N ASP A 49 -8.92 5.40 2.64
CA ASP A 49 -9.15 5.70 1.23
C ASP A 49 -9.29 4.43 0.37
N VAL A 50 -9.78 4.59 -0.86
CA VAL A 50 -9.76 3.56 -1.92
C VAL A 50 -9.15 4.17 -3.18
N LEU A 51 -7.95 3.71 -3.50
CA LEU A 51 -7.12 4.23 -4.59
C LEU A 51 -7.36 3.43 -5.88
N GLY A 52 -7.36 4.12 -7.02
CA GLY A 52 -7.55 3.52 -8.34
C GLY A 52 -6.31 3.57 -9.22
N GLU A 53 -6.49 3.22 -10.50
CA GLU A 53 -5.42 3.21 -11.51
C GLU A 53 -4.74 4.58 -11.63
N GLY A 54 -3.41 4.56 -11.71
CA GLY A 54 -2.57 5.76 -11.75
C GLY A 54 -2.20 6.33 -10.38
N SER A 55 -2.85 5.91 -9.29
CA SER A 55 -2.49 6.34 -7.95
C SER A 55 -1.23 5.68 -7.43
N LEU A 56 -0.47 6.43 -6.64
CA LEU A 56 0.74 5.99 -5.95
C LEU A 56 0.40 5.75 -4.47
N PHE A 57 0.97 4.71 -3.86
CA PHE A 57 0.76 4.41 -2.45
C PHE A 57 1.96 3.72 -1.81
N GLY A 58 2.06 3.83 -0.47
CA GLY A 58 3.14 3.27 0.32
C GLY A 58 4.43 4.12 0.33
N GLU A 59 4.43 5.28 -0.33
CA GLU A 59 5.54 6.23 -0.36
C GLU A 59 5.86 6.83 1.02
N MET A 60 4.87 6.97 1.90
CA MET A 60 5.04 7.59 3.21
C MET A 60 6.11 6.91 4.07
N ALA A 61 6.22 5.57 4.02
CA ALA A 61 7.26 4.85 4.76
C ALA A 61 8.68 5.26 4.36
N ILE A 62 8.87 5.62 3.08
CA ILE A 62 10.16 6.08 2.55
C ILE A 62 10.38 7.55 2.89
N ILE A 63 9.35 8.39 2.68
CA ILE A 63 9.44 9.84 2.90
C ILE A 63 9.69 10.16 4.37
N GLU A 64 8.98 9.49 5.27
CA GLU A 64 9.06 9.71 6.71
C GLU A 64 10.17 8.90 7.38
N GLN A 65 10.82 7.99 6.63
CA GLN A 65 11.78 7.03 7.18
C GLN A 65 11.20 6.25 8.38
N ALA A 66 9.93 5.86 8.25
CA ALA A 66 9.14 5.23 9.28
C ALA A 66 8.49 3.93 8.75
N PRO A 67 8.00 3.05 9.63
CA PRO A 67 7.18 1.91 9.21
C PRO A 67 5.93 2.33 8.42
N ARG A 68 5.28 1.37 7.75
CA ARG A 68 4.01 1.60 7.04
C ARG A 68 2.99 2.28 7.95
N SER A 69 2.44 3.41 7.50
CA SER A 69 1.48 4.22 8.26
C SER A 69 0.06 3.64 8.26
N ALA A 70 -0.22 2.68 7.36
CA ALA A 70 -1.50 2.03 7.13
C ALA A 70 -1.30 0.64 6.49
N THR A 71 -2.36 -0.15 6.46
CA THR A 71 -2.47 -1.42 5.73
C THR A 71 -3.02 -1.15 4.32
N ALA A 72 -2.47 -1.84 3.31
CA ALA A 72 -2.96 -1.78 1.94
C ALA A 72 -3.48 -3.15 1.49
N ILE A 73 -4.69 -3.18 0.95
CA ILE A 73 -5.39 -4.40 0.54
C ILE A 73 -5.83 -4.25 -0.91
N ALA A 74 -5.52 -5.24 -1.74
CA ALA A 74 -5.97 -5.26 -3.13
C ALA A 74 -7.49 -5.41 -3.21
N GLU A 75 -8.13 -4.60 -4.04
CA GLU A 75 -9.57 -4.60 -4.28
C GLU A 75 -9.81 -4.67 -5.80
N THR A 76 -10.80 -5.45 -6.23
CA THR A 76 -11.22 -5.45 -7.64
C THR A 76 -12.29 -4.40 -7.87
N ASN A 77 -12.35 -3.88 -9.10
CA ASN A 77 -13.40 -2.95 -9.53
C ASN A 77 -14.80 -3.56 -9.43
#